data_AF-A0A9X2LH01-F1
#
_entry.id   AF-A0A9X2LH01-F1
#
_cell.length_a   1.000
_cell.length_b   1.000
_cell.length_c   1.000
_cell.angle_alpha   90.00
_cell.angle_beta   90.00
_cell.angle_gamma   90.00
#
_symmetry.space_group_name_H-M   'P 1'
#
loop_
_entity.id
_entity.type
_entity.pdbx_description
1 polymer ?
#
loop_
_entity_poly.entity_id
_entity_poly.type
_entity_poly.pdbx_seq_one_letter_code
_entity_poly.pdbx_strand_id
1 'polypeptide(L)'
;MSSNVSRRVVLRGTAAAAAGVALLAAGAQAADHTGHTTTEDHTGHGGHGSGPAAFDEVYKGRRIVGKPVTGGHEAHHGGFAVTVDGKELHVMQNADGSWISVVNHYQIFDQPLALTRAAVDALRGATLVPIAMN
;
A
#
# COMPACT_ATOMS: atom_id res chain seq x y z
N MET A 1 -41.60 -30.30 -7.47
CA MET A 1 -41.54 -30.49 -8.93
C MET A 1 -42.50 -29.47 -9.55
N SER A 2 -42.05 -28.23 -9.69
CA SER A 2 -41.55 -27.66 -10.95
C SER A 2 -42.68 -27.22 -11.88
N SER A 3 -42.88 -25.91 -11.99
CA SER A 3 -43.22 -25.30 -13.28
C SER A 3 -42.57 -23.94 -13.39
N ASN A 4 -41.66 -23.90 -14.37
CA ASN A 4 -40.72 -22.84 -14.72
C ASN A 4 -41.45 -21.59 -15.19
N VAL A 5 -41.29 -20.47 -14.49
CA VAL A 5 -41.53 -19.15 -15.07
C VAL A 5 -40.27 -18.75 -15.85
N SER A 6 -40.21 -19.22 -17.09
CA SER A 6 -39.35 -18.69 -18.14
C SER A 6 -40.22 -17.95 -19.14
N ARG A 7 -40.28 -16.63 -19.02
CA ARG A 7 -40.67 -15.74 -20.13
C ARG A 7 -39.81 -14.48 -20.10
N ARG A 8 -38.73 -14.56 -20.87
CA ARG A 8 -38.25 -13.51 -21.80
C ARG A 8 -38.47 -12.08 -21.31
N VAL A 9 -37.48 -11.50 -20.64
CA VAL A 9 -37.25 -10.06 -20.71
C VAL A 9 -36.04 -9.82 -21.59
N VAL A 10 -36.27 -8.92 -22.53
CA VAL A 10 -35.63 -8.75 -23.82
C VAL A 10 -34.28 -8.05 -23.68
N LEU A 11 -33.28 -8.64 -24.33
CA LEU A 11 -31.99 -8.06 -24.70
C LEU A 11 -32.20 -6.79 -25.55
N ARG A 12 -31.52 -5.67 -25.23
CA ARG A 12 -30.76 -4.81 -26.18
C ARG A 12 -30.37 -3.45 -25.59
N GLY A 13 -29.08 -3.15 -25.59
CA GLY A 13 -28.52 -1.80 -25.45
C GLY A 13 -27.04 -1.83 -25.81
N THR A 14 -26.68 -1.04 -26.81
CA THR A 14 -25.52 -1.18 -27.71
C THR A 14 -24.17 -0.76 -27.12
N ALA A 15 -23.12 -1.50 -27.51
CA ALA A 15 -21.72 -1.15 -27.29
C ALA A 15 -21.34 0.12 -28.06
N ALA A 16 -20.61 1.03 -27.41
CA ALA A 16 -19.84 2.09 -28.07
C ALA A 16 -18.37 1.91 -27.70
N ALA A 17 -17.59 1.46 -28.68
CA ALA A 17 -16.14 1.47 -28.65
C ALA A 17 -15.66 2.84 -29.14
N ALA A 18 -14.74 3.48 -28.41
CA ALA A 18 -13.91 4.55 -28.93
C ALA A 18 -12.45 4.21 -28.62
N ALA A 19 -11.68 4.05 -29.70
CA ALA A 19 -10.29 3.67 -29.70
C ALA A 19 -9.36 4.88 -29.46
N GLY A 20 -8.28 4.63 -28.73
CA GLY A 20 -6.92 5.00 -29.11
C GLY A 20 -6.48 6.46 -28.96
N VAL A 21 -5.57 6.69 -28.01
CA VAL A 21 -4.33 7.42 -28.29
C VAL A 21 -3.19 6.67 -27.58
N ALA A 22 -2.20 6.22 -28.35
CA ALA A 22 -0.90 5.79 -27.85
C ALA A 22 0.09 6.92 -28.07
N LEU A 23 0.97 7.18 -27.09
CA LEU A 23 2.27 7.78 -27.35
C LEU A 23 3.30 7.21 -26.37
N LEU A 24 4.29 6.55 -26.95
CA LEU A 24 5.50 6.04 -26.32
C LEU A 24 6.43 7.22 -26.01
N ALA A 25 7.05 7.21 -24.82
CA ALA A 25 8.34 7.85 -24.60
C ALA A 25 9.10 7.09 -23.52
N ALA A 26 10.02 6.23 -23.96
CA ALA A 26 11.11 5.73 -23.16
C ALA A 26 12.11 6.88 -22.94
N GLY A 27 12.44 7.15 -21.68
CA GLY A 27 13.51 8.05 -21.29
C GLY A 27 14.29 7.42 -20.14
N ALA A 28 15.34 6.69 -20.48
CA ALA A 28 16.45 6.47 -19.57
C ALA A 28 17.38 7.69 -19.70
N GLN A 29 17.87 8.27 -18.59
CA GLN A 29 19.30 8.35 -18.30
C GLN A 29 19.62 9.14 -17.02
N ALA A 30 20.56 8.54 -16.28
CA ALA A 30 21.70 9.09 -15.56
C ALA A 30 21.49 9.90 -14.25
N ALA A 31 22.25 9.42 -13.28
CA ALA A 31 22.47 9.95 -11.95
C ALA A 31 23.04 11.37 -11.95
N ASP A 32 22.60 12.17 -10.98
CA ASP A 32 23.40 13.27 -10.47
C ASP A 32 23.77 12.94 -9.01
N HIS A 33 25.01 12.51 -8.84
CA HIS A 33 25.65 12.37 -7.54
C HIS A 33 26.29 13.72 -7.21
N THR A 34 25.48 14.65 -6.69
CA THR A 34 26.01 15.88 -6.09
C THR A 34 26.09 15.66 -4.58
N GLY A 35 27.30 15.36 -4.11
CA GLY A 35 27.61 15.22 -2.70
C GLY A 35 27.27 16.48 -1.93
N HIS A 36 26.46 16.33 -0.89
CA HIS A 36 26.37 17.31 0.19
C HIS A 36 27.00 16.70 1.43
N THR A 37 28.25 17.04 1.66
CA THR A 37 28.92 16.92 2.95
C THR A 37 28.22 17.82 3.96
N THR A 38 27.33 17.25 4.77
CA THR A 38 26.99 17.83 6.08
C THR A 38 27.75 17.08 7.14
N THR A 39 28.77 17.78 7.62
CA THR A 39 29.36 17.72 8.96
C THR A 39 28.65 16.81 9.93
N GLU A 40 29.42 15.86 10.44
CA GLU A 40 29.10 15.00 11.56
C GLU A 40 28.68 15.85 12.76
N ASP A 41 27.47 15.61 13.26
CA ASP A 41 27.13 15.94 14.64
C ASP A 41 26.78 14.65 15.36
N HIS A 42 27.57 14.36 16.39
CA HIS A 42 27.63 13.09 17.07
C HIS A 42 26.66 13.11 18.26
N THR A 43 25.46 12.55 18.14
CA THR A 43 24.75 12.00 19.32
C THR A 43 23.67 10.99 18.91
N GLY A 44 23.91 9.70 19.14
CA GLY A 44 22.85 8.69 19.04
C GLY A 44 23.35 7.28 18.79
N HIS A 45 23.85 6.63 19.82
CA HIS A 45 24.15 5.20 19.81
C HIS A 45 22.83 4.40 19.69
N GLY A 46 22.61 3.71 18.58
CA GLY A 46 21.49 2.80 18.36
C GLY A 46 21.78 1.89 17.19
N GLY A 47 21.99 0.60 17.46
CA GLY A 47 22.51 -0.37 16.49
C GLY A 47 21.71 -0.49 15.20
N HIS A 48 22.41 -0.90 14.15
CA HIS A 48 21.91 -1.19 12.81
C HIS A 48 20.64 -2.06 12.83
N GLY A 49 19.50 -1.44 12.54
CA GLY A 49 18.30 -2.14 12.08
C GLY A 49 18.19 -1.99 10.58
N SER A 50 18.39 -3.06 9.81
CA SER A 50 18.19 -3.10 8.35
C SER A 50 16.70 -3.04 7.94
N GLY A 51 15.83 -2.57 8.84
CA GLY A 51 14.38 -2.57 8.68
C GLY A 51 13.84 -1.21 8.22
N PRO A 52 12.60 -1.17 7.73
CA PRO A 52 11.94 0.08 7.36
C PRO A 52 11.82 1.05 8.55
N ALA A 53 11.95 2.34 8.28
CA ALA A 53 11.83 3.39 9.28
C ALA A 53 10.38 3.51 9.79
N ALA A 54 10.24 3.82 11.08
CA ALA A 54 8.95 4.17 11.67
C ALA A 54 8.45 5.52 11.13
N PHE A 55 7.13 5.72 11.10
CA PHE A 55 6.50 6.98 10.70
C PHE A 55 5.20 7.24 11.47
N ASP A 56 4.84 8.50 11.64
CA ASP A 56 3.56 8.98 12.18
C ASP A 56 3.25 10.32 11.51
N GLU A 57 2.29 10.35 10.59
CA GLU A 57 1.90 11.56 9.87
C GLU A 57 0.40 11.62 9.58
N VAL A 58 -0.08 12.79 9.15
CA VAL A 58 -1.45 12.94 8.62
C VAL A 58 -1.38 13.07 7.10
N TYR A 59 -1.89 12.07 6.40
CA TYR A 59 -1.98 12.06 4.94
C TYR A 59 -3.44 12.16 4.50
N LYS A 60 -3.78 13.19 3.71
CA LYS A 60 -5.15 13.49 3.24
C LYS A 60 -6.19 13.49 4.38
N GLY A 61 -5.82 14.05 5.53
CA GLY A 61 -6.70 14.16 6.70
C GLY A 61 -6.83 12.88 7.53
N ARG A 62 -6.06 11.83 7.22
CA ARG A 62 -6.05 10.56 7.96
C ARG A 62 -4.71 10.34 8.65
N ARG A 63 -4.72 9.98 9.93
CA ARG A 63 -3.49 9.70 10.66
C ARG A 63 -2.98 8.31 10.27
N ILE A 64 -1.75 8.24 9.80
CA ILE A 64 -1.09 6.98 9.43
C ILE A 64 0.13 6.79 10.31
N VAL A 65 0.27 5.57 10.86
CA VAL A 65 1.39 5.22 11.74
C VAL A 65 1.97 3.89 11.30
N GLY A 66 3.29 3.83 11.19
CA GLY A 66 4.04 2.61 10.90
C GLY A 66 5.17 2.43 11.90
N LYS A 67 5.33 1.22 12.42
CA LYS A 67 6.42 0.92 13.38
C LYS A 67 6.93 -0.52 13.22
N PRO A 68 8.23 -0.76 13.43
CA PRO A 68 8.75 -2.11 13.58
C PRO A 68 8.08 -2.84 14.75
N VAL A 69 7.86 -4.13 14.59
CA VAL A 69 7.31 -5.03 15.61
C VAL A 69 8.17 -6.27 15.73
N THR A 70 8.53 -6.59 16.98
CA THR A 70 9.47 -7.66 17.31
C THR A 70 8.77 -8.94 17.82
N GLY A 71 7.43 -8.96 17.85
CA GLY A 71 6.65 -10.13 18.29
C GLY A 71 5.16 -10.00 17.99
N GLY A 72 4.43 -11.11 18.08
CA GLY A 72 2.99 -11.19 17.77
C GLY A 72 2.68 -11.54 16.31
N HIS A 73 1.40 -11.52 15.93
CA HIS A 73 0.95 -11.86 14.57
C HIS A 73 1.63 -10.98 13.50
N GLU A 74 1.73 -9.68 13.75
CA GLU A 74 2.36 -8.70 12.85
C GLU A 74 3.86 -9.00 12.60
N ALA A 75 4.54 -9.68 13.54
CA ALA A 75 5.92 -10.11 13.34
C ALA A 75 6.06 -11.20 12.28
N HIS A 76 5.02 -12.01 12.05
CA HIS A 76 5.02 -13.04 11.01
C HIS A 76 4.80 -12.47 9.60
N HIS A 77 4.37 -11.21 9.48
CA HIS A 77 4.04 -10.56 8.20
C HIS A 77 5.05 -9.48 7.80
N GLY A 78 6.33 -9.69 8.14
CA GLY A 78 7.42 -8.77 7.79
C GLY A 78 7.87 -7.83 8.91
N GLY A 79 7.43 -8.04 10.15
CA GLY A 79 7.98 -7.32 11.31
C GLY A 79 7.64 -5.83 11.34
N PHE A 80 6.58 -5.41 10.66
CA PHE A 80 6.17 -4.01 10.61
C PHE A 80 4.65 -3.87 10.71
N ALA A 81 4.19 -3.08 11.67
CA ALA A 81 2.78 -2.83 11.94
C ALA A 81 2.38 -1.47 11.37
N VAL A 82 1.23 -1.43 10.69
CA VAL A 82 0.69 -0.19 10.10
C VAL A 82 -0.73 0.04 10.60
N THR A 83 -1.05 1.29 10.93
CA THR A 83 -2.42 1.72 11.25
C THR A 83 -2.84 2.92 10.43
N VAL A 84 -4.14 3.00 10.16
CA VAL A 84 -4.80 4.18 9.59
C VAL A 84 -5.96 4.58 10.50
N ASP A 85 -5.89 5.78 11.06
CA ASP A 85 -6.78 6.29 12.12
C ASP A 85 -6.87 5.34 13.32
N GLY A 86 -5.74 4.74 13.70
CA GLY A 86 -5.64 3.78 14.80
C GLY A 86 -6.17 2.38 14.50
N LYS A 87 -6.62 2.11 13.27
CA LYS A 87 -7.07 0.78 12.84
C LYS A 87 -5.97 0.06 12.06
N GLU A 88 -5.73 -1.20 12.39
CA GLU A 88 -4.71 -2.01 11.74
C GLU A 88 -4.99 -2.14 10.23
N LEU A 89 -3.98 -1.80 9.42
CA LEU A 89 -3.89 -2.15 8.03
C LEU A 89 -2.95 -3.34 7.92
N HIS A 90 -3.50 -4.48 7.51
CA HIS A 90 -2.70 -5.67 7.29
C HIS A 90 -1.76 -5.46 6.11
N VAL A 91 -0.46 -5.58 6.38
CA VAL A 91 0.64 -5.47 5.41
C VAL A 91 1.44 -6.74 5.39
N MET A 92 2.07 -7.03 4.24
CA MET A 92 2.99 -8.14 4.08
C MET A 92 4.22 -7.65 3.34
N GLN A 93 5.38 -8.09 3.83
CA GLN A 93 6.62 -7.97 3.10
C GLN A 93 6.82 -9.20 2.20
N ASN A 94 7.08 -8.95 0.93
CA ASN A 94 7.49 -9.97 -0.04
C ASN A 94 8.93 -10.42 0.21
N ALA A 95 9.31 -11.56 -0.37
CA ALA A 95 10.66 -12.12 -0.21
C ALA A 95 11.77 -11.21 -0.76
N ASP A 96 11.46 -10.35 -1.73
CA ASP A 96 12.38 -9.36 -2.30
C ASP A 96 12.45 -8.05 -1.48
N GLY A 97 11.74 -7.99 -0.35
CA GLY A 97 11.69 -6.82 0.54
C GLY A 97 10.65 -5.78 0.17
N SER A 98 9.95 -5.93 -0.95
CA SER A 98 8.82 -5.06 -1.34
C SER A 98 7.58 -5.34 -0.50
N TRP A 99 6.58 -4.47 -0.58
CA TRP A 99 5.43 -4.47 0.32
C TRP A 99 4.10 -4.43 -0.43
N ILE A 100 3.12 -5.14 0.14
CA ILE A 100 1.72 -5.15 -0.30
C ILE A 100 0.80 -5.02 0.92
N SER A 101 -0.41 -4.52 0.73
CA SER A 101 -1.44 -4.44 1.78
C SER A 101 -2.68 -5.22 1.40
N VAL A 102 -3.53 -5.53 2.36
CA VAL A 102 -4.84 -6.16 2.06
C VAL A 102 -5.70 -5.31 1.11
N VAL A 103 -5.57 -3.98 1.16
CA VAL A 103 -6.33 -3.07 0.29
C VAL A 103 -5.73 -3.03 -1.12
N ASN A 104 -4.40 -3.05 -1.23
CA ASN A 104 -3.66 -2.99 -2.49
C ASN A 104 -2.76 -4.22 -2.64
N HIS A 105 -3.35 -5.42 -2.74
CA HIS A 105 -2.61 -6.68 -2.61
C HIS A 105 -1.76 -7.03 -3.83
N TYR A 106 -2.17 -6.57 -5.02
CA TYR A 106 -1.46 -6.84 -6.28
C TYR A 106 -0.63 -5.64 -6.77
N GLN A 107 -0.52 -4.59 -5.95
CA GLN A 107 0.31 -3.43 -6.24
C GLN A 107 1.50 -3.44 -5.30
N ILE A 108 2.70 -3.43 -5.88
CA ILE A 108 3.96 -3.55 -5.16
C ILE A 108 4.50 -2.16 -4.81
N PHE A 109 5.03 -2.01 -3.60
CA PHE A 109 5.64 -0.78 -3.11
C PHE A 109 7.00 -1.06 -2.47
N ASP A 110 7.98 -0.20 -2.71
CA ASP A 110 9.32 -0.36 -2.12
C ASP A 110 9.38 0.05 -0.64
N GLN A 111 8.42 0.86 -0.18
CA GLN A 111 8.42 1.45 1.15
C GLN A 111 7.04 1.35 1.82
N PRO A 112 6.96 0.97 3.12
CA PRO A 112 5.69 0.89 3.85
C PRO A 112 4.91 2.21 3.89
N LEU A 113 5.59 3.37 3.95
CA LEU A 113 4.93 4.67 3.92
C LEU A 113 4.18 4.89 2.59
N ALA A 114 4.82 4.57 1.46
CA ALA A 114 4.20 4.70 0.13
C ALA A 114 2.99 3.78 -0.01
N LEU A 115 3.10 2.53 0.45
CA LEU A 115 1.99 1.59 0.54
C LEU A 115 0.83 2.14 1.39
N THR A 116 1.14 2.77 2.52
CA THR A 116 0.12 3.25 3.47
C THR A 116 -0.65 4.44 2.88
N ARG A 117 0.06 5.35 2.22
CA ARG A 117 -0.56 6.45 1.46
C ARG A 117 -1.44 5.94 0.33
N ALA A 118 -0.97 4.93 -0.42
CA ALA A 118 -1.77 4.29 -1.46
C ALA A 118 -3.02 3.59 -0.91
N ALA A 119 -2.95 3.00 0.29
CA ALA A 119 -4.13 2.43 0.95
C ALA A 119 -5.14 3.53 1.35
N VAL A 120 -4.67 4.67 1.85
CA VAL A 120 -5.54 5.84 2.09
C VAL A 120 -6.22 6.31 0.80
N ASP A 121 -5.47 6.37 -0.29
CA ASP A 121 -6.00 6.75 -1.61
C ASP A 121 -7.06 5.78 -2.12
N ALA A 122 -6.84 4.48 -1.95
CA ALA A 122 -7.79 3.43 -2.33
C ALA A 122 -9.06 3.45 -1.47
N LEU A 123 -8.94 3.79 -0.17
CA LEU A 123 -10.07 3.85 0.75
C LEU A 123 -11.02 5.02 0.47
N ARG A 124 -10.55 6.12 -0.15
CA ARG A 124 -11.39 7.28 -0.54
C ARG A 124 -12.28 7.80 0.59
N GLY A 125 -11.73 7.84 1.81
CA GLY A 125 -12.45 8.28 3.01
C GLY A 125 -13.24 7.19 3.73
N ALA A 126 -13.30 5.96 3.22
CA ALA A 126 -13.90 4.84 3.93
C ALA A 126 -13.09 4.45 5.18
N THR A 127 -13.82 4.08 6.23
CA THR A 127 -13.24 3.60 7.48
C THR A 127 -12.72 2.18 7.29
N LEU A 128 -11.45 1.96 7.67
CA LEU A 128 -10.86 0.61 7.67
C LEU A 128 -11.58 -0.27 8.71
N VAL A 129 -11.65 -1.58 8.46
CA VAL A 129 -12.21 -2.55 9.41
C VAL A 129 -11.15 -3.60 9.75
N PRO A 130 -11.10 -4.08 11.00
CA PRO A 130 -10.18 -5.15 11.38
C PRO A 130 -10.45 -6.43 10.58
N ILE A 131 -9.40 -7.16 10.23
CA ILE A 131 -9.54 -8.51 9.66
C ILE A 131 -9.89 -9.45 10.81
N ALA A 132 -10.99 -10.18 10.68
CA ALA A 132 -11.32 -11.24 11.62
C ALA A 132 -10.36 -12.42 11.42
N MET A 133 -9.60 -12.75 12.46
CA MET A 133 -8.82 -13.99 12.51
C MET A 133 -9.69 -15.04 13.21
N ASN A 134 -9.97 -16.14 12.52
CA ASN A 134 -10.85 -17.19 12.99
C ASN A 134 -10.12 -18.51 13.19
#